data_AF-A0A6J2JDS3-F1
#
_entry.id   AF-A0A6J2JDS3-F1
#
_cell.length_a   1.000
_cell.length_b   1.000
_cell.length_c   1.000
_cell.angle_alpha   90.00
_cell.angle_beta   90.00
_cell.angle_gamma   90.00
#
_symmetry.space_group_name_H-M   'P 1'
#
loop_
_entity.id
_entity.type
_entity.pdbx_description
1 polymer ?
#
loop_
_entity_poly.entity_id
_entity_poly.type
_entity_poly.pdbx_seq_one_letter_code
_entity_poly.pdbx_strand_id
1 'polypeptide(L)'
;MSLDVNISEPDEFNCEELHESIKVVAALRGIQDFVYHVDYICGKGDNFIANIFRVSVKEANSENNTVGVIVKTLVNTTRQELFHELHKKEVEFYRVVISKFNEIQETLAEAAKLILPRCLYWKIEKSNEVLILEDMLLYGFVLDSKPKHEVLDFEQCSLVISELAKFHALSFVCGEREKESFSKIKSDFSDIIYQDHFLDKSKLKNYFLESFDMSLSVVTDVKAHKVLEEIKPSILKILQCFSKASKTNVLCHGDCWINNILFKYEERKPARVCFIDFQAVRYANPVTDIMYFIYLCTDSKFRSDNFERLLKIYYDSLKSFLSLYEIDADIAYPEVEFKSDVNDHLIFGLLISMIDLRIIIMTPEHEAILKGSNIVDGSNTGEVPGEMDYFKIRVNDVVDEAISNGSLMKLSDKINNLL
;
A
#
# COMPACT_ATOMS: atom_id res chain seq x y z
N MET A 1 37.01 -11.12 -17.48
CA MET A 1 35.97 -12.16 -17.35
C MET A 1 34.71 -11.55 -17.92
N SER A 2 34.12 -12.18 -18.95
CA SER A 2 33.03 -11.59 -19.74
C SER A 2 31.76 -11.47 -18.90
N LEU A 3 31.24 -10.24 -18.82
CA LEU A 3 29.91 -9.93 -18.32
C LEU A 3 28.91 -10.31 -19.42
N ASP A 4 28.46 -11.56 -19.44
CA ASP A 4 27.31 -11.94 -20.27
C ASP A 4 26.02 -11.56 -19.52
N VAL A 5 25.72 -10.26 -19.54
CA VAL A 5 24.44 -9.73 -19.07
C VAL A 5 23.43 -9.94 -20.19
N ASN A 6 22.54 -10.92 -20.03
CA ASN A 6 21.46 -11.17 -20.99
C ASN A 6 20.27 -10.27 -20.60
N ILE A 7 20.34 -9.00 -21.02
CA ILE A 7 19.34 -7.96 -20.71
C ILE A 7 18.25 -7.98 -21.80
N SER A 8 16.99 -8.09 -21.41
CA SER A 8 15.89 -7.50 -22.19
C SER A 8 15.67 -6.08 -21.65
N GLU A 9 16.31 -5.09 -22.27
CA GLU A 9 16.63 -3.72 -21.78
C GLU A 9 15.48 -2.86 -21.21
N PRO A 10 15.83 -1.96 -20.28
CA PRO A 10 16.04 -0.54 -20.65
C PRO A 10 17.47 -0.02 -20.35
N ASP A 11 18.01 0.77 -21.29
CA ASP A 11 19.34 1.44 -21.31
C ASP A 11 19.66 2.38 -20.12
N GLU A 12 18.70 2.65 -19.23
CA GLU A 12 18.84 3.66 -18.16
C GLU A 12 19.43 3.11 -16.85
N PHE A 13 19.62 1.80 -16.73
CA PHE A 13 20.25 1.21 -15.56
C PHE A 13 21.71 0.87 -15.84
N ASN A 14 22.66 1.65 -15.29
CA ASN A 14 24.07 1.33 -15.43
C ASN A 14 24.33 -0.06 -14.81
N CYS A 15 24.69 -1.01 -15.66
CA CYS A 15 24.96 -2.40 -15.29
C CYS A 15 25.99 -2.50 -14.17
N GLU A 16 26.92 -1.54 -14.05
CA GLU A 16 27.93 -1.50 -12.98
C GLU A 16 27.31 -1.23 -11.60
N GLU A 17 26.35 -0.30 -11.49
CA GLU A 17 25.74 0.02 -10.20
C GLU A 17 24.80 -1.10 -9.71
N LEU A 18 24.09 -1.74 -10.64
CA LEU A 18 23.36 -2.97 -10.33
C LEU A 18 24.31 -4.02 -9.78
N HIS A 19 25.41 -4.24 -10.49
CA HIS A 19 26.35 -5.30 -10.21
C HIS A 19 26.95 -5.15 -8.81
N GLU A 20 27.40 -3.95 -8.44
CA GLU A 20 27.95 -3.70 -7.10
C GLU A 20 26.89 -3.89 -5.99
N SER A 21 25.65 -3.50 -6.24
CA SER A 21 24.55 -3.73 -5.29
C SER A 21 24.25 -5.23 -5.13
N ILE A 22 24.19 -5.97 -6.23
CA ILE A 22 23.96 -7.42 -6.24
C ILE A 22 25.14 -8.20 -5.63
N LYS A 23 26.37 -7.72 -5.80
CA LYS A 23 27.56 -8.30 -5.18
C LYS A 23 27.50 -8.28 -3.66
N VAL A 24 26.99 -7.19 -3.07
CA VAL A 24 26.76 -7.12 -1.61
C VAL A 24 25.71 -8.16 -1.19
N VAL A 25 24.62 -8.29 -1.94
CA VAL A 25 23.57 -9.29 -1.67
C VAL A 25 24.10 -10.72 -1.79
N ALA A 26 24.90 -11.01 -2.82
CA ALA A 26 25.54 -12.31 -3.02
C ALA A 26 26.47 -12.65 -1.83
N ALA A 27 27.28 -11.69 -1.40
CA ALA A 27 28.17 -11.85 -0.25
C ALA A 27 27.42 -12.13 1.06
N LEU A 28 26.27 -11.47 1.30
CA LEU A 28 25.40 -11.75 2.46
C LEU A 28 24.88 -13.19 2.49
N ARG A 29 24.84 -13.86 1.33
CA ARG A 29 24.40 -15.25 1.17
C ARG A 29 25.58 -16.23 0.99
N GLY A 30 26.81 -15.75 1.19
CA GLY A 30 28.02 -16.55 1.06
C GLY A 30 28.41 -16.90 -0.39
N ILE A 31 27.82 -16.23 -1.38
CA ILE A 31 28.11 -16.44 -2.80
C ILE A 31 29.21 -15.46 -3.23
N GLN A 32 30.36 -15.99 -3.64
CA GLN A 32 31.50 -15.17 -4.08
C GLN A 32 31.57 -14.99 -5.60
N ASP A 33 31.31 -16.07 -6.35
CA ASP A 33 31.29 -16.07 -7.81
C ASP A 33 29.87 -16.36 -8.28
N PHE A 34 29.28 -15.41 -9.02
CA PHE A 34 27.87 -15.46 -9.38
C PHE A 34 27.60 -14.93 -10.78
N VAL A 35 26.53 -15.46 -11.35
CA VAL A 35 25.83 -14.90 -12.51
C VAL A 35 24.44 -14.48 -12.06
N TYR A 36 23.87 -13.47 -12.68
CA TYR A 36 22.48 -13.09 -12.38
C TYR A 36 21.68 -12.85 -13.65
N HIS A 37 20.41 -13.18 -13.56
CA HIS A 37 19.40 -12.88 -14.57
C HIS A 37 18.48 -11.79 -14.04
N VAL A 38 18.11 -10.85 -14.91
CA VAL A 38 17.25 -9.71 -14.57
C VAL A 38 15.98 -9.82 -15.38
N ASP A 39 14.88 -10.09 -14.68
CA ASP A 39 13.53 -9.99 -15.22
C ASP A 39 12.98 -8.59 -14.93
N TYR A 40 12.58 -7.89 -15.97
CA TYR A 40 11.93 -6.60 -15.83
C TYR A 40 10.47 -6.78 -15.43
N ILE A 41 10.04 -6.12 -14.33
CA ILE A 41 8.64 -6.17 -13.88
C ILE A 41 7.87 -4.94 -14.40
N CYS A 42 8.27 -3.73 -14.03
CA CYS A 42 7.60 -2.48 -14.44
C CYS A 42 8.50 -1.23 -14.25
N GLY A 43 8.11 -0.07 -14.84
CA GLY A 43 8.88 1.19 -14.70
C GLY A 43 9.21 2.00 -15.98
N LYS A 44 8.70 1.68 -17.18
CA LYS A 44 9.29 2.17 -18.43
C LYS A 44 8.82 3.60 -18.74
N GLY A 45 9.75 4.55 -18.69
CA GLY A 45 9.57 5.95 -19.14
C GLY A 45 9.22 6.93 -18.01
N ASP A 46 9.05 8.21 -18.39
CA ASP A 46 8.76 9.35 -17.48
C ASP A 46 7.50 9.17 -16.60
N ASN A 47 6.72 8.13 -16.87
CA ASN A 47 5.47 7.80 -16.22
C ASN A 47 5.60 6.77 -15.09
N PHE A 48 6.77 6.51 -14.50
CA PHE A 48 6.82 5.66 -13.29
C PHE A 48 7.63 6.32 -12.18
N ILE A 49 7.19 6.14 -10.92
CA ILE A 49 7.96 6.55 -9.74
C ILE A 49 9.27 5.76 -9.67
N ALA A 50 9.18 4.44 -9.86
CA ALA A 50 10.29 3.52 -9.71
C ALA A 50 10.30 2.43 -10.81
N ASN A 51 11.50 2.03 -11.19
CA ASN A 51 11.76 0.78 -11.89
C ASN A 51 11.78 -0.37 -10.89
N ILE A 52 11.13 -1.48 -11.23
CA ILE A 52 11.12 -2.70 -10.45
C ILE A 52 11.66 -3.84 -11.32
N PHE A 53 12.71 -4.47 -10.81
CA PHE A 53 13.35 -5.63 -11.41
C PHE A 53 13.26 -6.80 -10.45
N ARG A 54 13.09 -8.01 -10.98
CA ARG A 54 13.33 -9.24 -10.26
C ARG A 54 14.67 -9.79 -10.71
N VAL A 55 15.57 -10.04 -9.77
CA VAL A 55 16.92 -10.52 -10.07
C VAL A 55 17.13 -11.89 -9.45
N SER A 56 17.48 -12.87 -10.27
CA SER A 56 17.87 -14.21 -9.85
C SER A 56 19.39 -14.32 -9.85
N VAL A 57 20.00 -14.32 -8.68
CA VAL A 57 21.45 -14.50 -8.48
C VAL A 57 21.75 -15.98 -8.29
N LYS A 58 22.66 -16.54 -9.09
CA LYS A 58 23.07 -17.95 -9.05
C LYS A 58 24.57 -18.04 -8.87
N GLU A 59 25.01 -18.94 -8.01
CA GLU A 59 26.43 -19.27 -7.88
C GLU A 59 26.95 -19.92 -9.18
N ALA A 60 28.05 -19.41 -9.74
CA ALA A 60 28.50 -19.75 -11.10
C ALA A 60 28.82 -21.25 -11.29
N ASN A 61 29.14 -21.96 -10.20
CA ASN A 61 29.52 -23.38 -10.22
C ASN A 61 28.56 -24.29 -9.43
N SER A 62 27.36 -23.81 -9.07
CA SER A 62 26.38 -24.56 -8.27
C SER A 62 24.96 -24.26 -8.70
N GLU A 63 24.22 -25.30 -9.12
CA GLU A 63 22.79 -25.16 -9.46
C GLU A 63 21.89 -24.99 -8.22
N ASN A 64 22.39 -25.35 -7.03
CA ASN A 64 21.58 -25.42 -5.81
C ASN A 64 21.58 -24.14 -4.97
N ASN A 65 22.42 -23.16 -5.29
CA ASN A 65 22.53 -21.91 -4.53
C ASN A 65 22.02 -20.73 -5.36
N THR A 66 20.71 -20.50 -5.30
CA THR A 66 20.02 -19.40 -5.99
C THR A 66 19.37 -18.47 -4.98
N VAL A 67 19.51 -17.17 -5.20
CA VAL A 67 18.89 -16.11 -4.40
C VAL A 67 18.07 -15.23 -5.33
N GLY A 68 16.77 -15.13 -5.10
CA GLY A 68 15.90 -14.17 -5.79
C GLY A 68 15.74 -12.91 -4.95
N VAL A 69 15.81 -11.77 -5.62
CA VAL A 69 15.57 -10.46 -5.01
C VAL A 69 14.70 -9.57 -5.89
N ILE A 70 14.00 -8.64 -5.26
CA ILE A 70 13.32 -7.54 -5.93
C ILE A 70 14.19 -6.29 -5.77
N VAL A 71 14.53 -5.65 -6.88
CA VAL A 71 15.30 -4.41 -6.93
C VAL A 71 14.37 -3.28 -7.37
N LYS A 72 14.21 -2.27 -6.52
CA LYS A 72 13.45 -1.05 -6.79
C LYS A 72 14.42 0.12 -6.88
N THR A 73 14.35 0.88 -7.97
CA THR A 73 15.17 2.09 -8.18
C THR A 73 14.32 3.23 -8.69
N LEU A 74 14.67 4.48 -8.40
CA LEU A 74 13.88 5.62 -8.87
C LEU A 74 14.13 5.92 -10.35
N VAL A 75 13.08 6.28 -11.08
CA VAL A 75 13.22 6.80 -12.44
C VAL A 75 13.73 8.24 -12.36
N ASN A 76 14.78 8.56 -13.12
CA ASN A 76 15.38 9.88 -13.12
C ASN A 76 14.47 10.87 -13.85
N THR A 77 13.64 11.61 -13.09
CA THR A 77 12.63 12.53 -13.64
C THR A 77 12.74 13.92 -13.00
N THR A 78 12.04 14.91 -13.56
CA THR A 78 11.94 16.27 -12.98
C THR A 78 11.31 16.31 -11.57
N ARG A 79 10.73 15.20 -11.09
CA ARG A 79 10.10 15.06 -9.76
C ARG A 79 10.91 14.23 -8.79
N GLN A 80 12.15 13.92 -9.15
CA GLN A 80 13.04 13.10 -8.37
C GLN A 80 13.09 13.51 -6.90
N GLU A 81 13.07 14.81 -6.56
CA GLU A 81 13.11 15.24 -5.15
C GLU A 81 11.93 14.76 -4.29
N LEU A 82 10.72 14.66 -4.85
CA LEU A 82 9.55 14.20 -4.10
C LEU A 82 9.54 12.67 -3.97
N PHE A 83 9.85 12.00 -5.07
CA PHE A 83 9.95 10.54 -5.10
C PHE A 83 11.13 10.03 -4.29
N HIS A 84 12.19 10.83 -4.14
CA HIS A 84 13.29 10.61 -3.22
C HIS A 84 12.83 10.54 -1.76
N GLU A 85 11.96 11.45 -1.32
CA GLU A 85 11.44 11.40 0.05
C GLU A 85 10.57 10.16 0.28
N LEU A 86 9.77 9.74 -0.70
CA LEU A 86 9.02 8.47 -0.63
C LEU A 86 9.96 7.26 -0.56
N HIS A 87 10.99 7.20 -1.42
CA HIS A 87 11.99 6.14 -1.42
C HIS A 87 12.74 6.07 -0.09
N LYS A 88 13.20 7.21 0.42
CA LYS A 88 13.88 7.30 1.71
C LYS A 88 12.99 6.80 2.84
N LYS A 89 11.70 7.16 2.83
CA LYS A 89 10.73 6.69 3.79
C LYS A 89 10.54 5.17 3.72
N GLU A 90 10.39 4.62 2.52
CA GLU A 90 10.26 3.18 2.30
C GLU A 90 11.51 2.42 2.76
N VAL A 91 12.70 2.89 2.40
CA VAL A 91 13.99 2.32 2.85
C VAL A 91 14.08 2.33 4.37
N GLU A 92 13.76 3.45 5.03
CA GLU A 92 13.82 3.56 6.48
C GLU A 92 12.83 2.59 7.14
N PHE A 93 11.64 2.44 6.57
CA PHE A 93 10.63 1.51 7.07
C PHE A 93 11.13 0.06 7.02
N TYR A 94 11.65 -0.38 5.87
CA TYR A 94 12.17 -1.73 5.73
C TYR A 94 13.42 -1.98 6.58
N ARG A 95 14.35 -1.02 6.62
CA ARG A 95 15.63 -1.19 7.32
C ARG A 95 15.46 -1.17 8.83
N VAL A 96 14.60 -0.29 9.36
CA VAL A 96 14.46 -0.08 10.80
C VAL A 96 13.22 -0.74 11.35
N VAL A 97 12.04 -0.45 10.81
CA VAL A 97 10.78 -0.93 11.39
C VAL A 97 10.56 -2.41 11.09
N ILE A 98 10.69 -2.83 9.84
CA ILE A 98 10.49 -4.24 9.46
C ILE A 98 11.56 -5.14 10.10
N SER A 99 12.81 -4.69 10.24
CA SER A 99 13.83 -5.43 11.01
C SER A 99 13.38 -5.65 12.45
N LYS A 100 12.96 -4.59 13.15
CA LYS A 100 12.43 -4.68 14.52
C LYS A 100 11.19 -5.56 14.63
N PHE A 101 10.28 -5.47 13.67
CA PHE A 101 9.09 -6.30 13.65
C PHE A 101 9.43 -7.78 13.46
N ASN A 102 10.43 -8.09 12.64
CA ASN A 102 10.94 -9.45 12.52
C ASN A 102 11.62 -9.93 13.82
N GLU A 103 12.45 -9.09 14.45
CA GLU A 103 13.10 -9.37 15.75
C GLU A 103 12.07 -9.64 16.87
N ILE A 104 11.03 -8.81 16.98
CA ILE A 104 9.95 -8.95 17.97
C ILE A 104 9.28 -10.33 17.84
N GLN A 105 9.14 -10.84 16.62
CA GLN A 105 8.45 -12.07 16.29
C GLN A 105 9.33 -13.32 16.37
N GLU A 106 10.64 -13.22 16.61
CA GLU A 106 11.58 -14.36 16.60
C GLU A 106 11.18 -15.47 17.57
N THR A 107 10.59 -15.09 18.70
CA THR A 107 10.15 -16.01 19.76
C THR A 107 8.80 -16.68 19.47
N LEU A 108 8.05 -16.20 18.47
CA LEU A 108 6.75 -16.75 18.11
C LEU A 108 6.88 -18.02 17.26
N ALA A 109 5.86 -18.89 17.35
CA ALA A 109 5.70 -19.99 16.42
C ALA A 109 5.48 -19.47 14.99
N GLU A 110 6.00 -20.18 13.99
CA GLU A 110 6.00 -19.74 12.58
C GLU A 110 4.60 -19.43 12.02
N ALA A 111 3.59 -20.19 12.45
CA ALA A 111 2.20 -19.98 12.07
C ALA A 111 1.58 -18.69 12.65
N ALA A 112 2.12 -18.20 13.78
CA ALA A 112 1.64 -16.98 14.42
C ALA A 112 2.26 -15.72 13.80
N LYS A 113 3.47 -15.81 13.25
CA LYS A 113 4.21 -14.67 12.69
C LYS A 113 3.47 -14.03 11.50
N LEU A 114 3.59 -12.72 11.39
CA LEU A 114 3.35 -11.98 10.15
C LEU A 114 4.58 -12.12 9.25
N ILE A 115 4.37 -12.37 7.96
CA ILE A 115 5.46 -12.46 6.98
C ILE A 115 5.82 -11.05 6.50
N LEU A 116 7.07 -10.66 6.71
CA LEU A 116 7.60 -9.36 6.32
C LEU A 116 8.93 -9.55 5.57
N PRO A 117 9.04 -9.12 4.29
CA PRO A 117 10.23 -9.35 3.50
C PRO A 117 11.40 -8.51 4.04
N ARG A 118 12.60 -9.12 4.09
CA ARG A 118 13.78 -8.41 4.58
C ARG A 118 14.36 -7.46 3.54
N CYS A 119 14.89 -6.33 4.02
CA CYS A 119 15.80 -5.50 3.26
C CYS A 119 17.18 -6.16 3.20
N LEU A 120 17.70 -6.33 1.99
CA LEU A 120 19.01 -6.94 1.75
C LEU A 120 20.06 -5.89 1.36
N TYR A 121 19.64 -4.81 0.71
CA TYR A 121 20.50 -3.70 0.33
C TYR A 121 19.67 -2.43 0.14
N TRP A 122 20.27 -1.27 0.37
CA TRP A 122 19.62 0.00 0.14
C TRP A 122 20.65 1.12 -0.09
N LYS A 123 20.20 2.16 -0.80
CA LYS A 123 20.86 3.45 -1.00
C LYS A 123 19.79 4.54 -0.98
N ILE A 124 20.11 5.66 -0.35
CA ILE A 124 19.24 6.85 -0.30
C ILE A 124 19.94 8.07 -0.88
N GLU A 125 21.08 7.91 -1.55
CA GLU A 125 21.78 8.98 -2.23
C GLU A 125 20.97 9.41 -3.46
N LYS A 126 20.78 10.73 -3.62
CA LYS A 126 20.06 11.27 -4.77
C LYS A 126 20.69 10.78 -6.08
N SER A 127 19.85 10.32 -7.00
CA SER A 127 20.20 9.75 -8.31
C SER A 127 20.84 8.37 -8.30
N ASN A 128 21.01 7.77 -7.12
CA ASN A 128 21.54 6.42 -6.93
C ASN A 128 20.63 5.62 -5.97
N GLU A 129 19.33 5.94 -5.95
CA GLU A 129 18.36 5.32 -5.06
C GLU A 129 18.15 3.84 -5.43
N VAL A 130 18.44 2.96 -4.47
CA VAL A 130 18.27 1.51 -4.62
C VAL A 130 17.62 0.95 -3.37
N LEU A 131 16.68 0.03 -3.53
CA LEU A 131 16.14 -0.81 -2.47
C LEU A 131 16.09 -2.24 -2.99
N ILE A 132 16.75 -3.16 -2.29
CA ILE A 132 16.73 -4.60 -2.62
C ILE A 132 16.06 -5.37 -1.49
N LEU A 133 15.00 -6.07 -1.83
CA LEU A 133 14.17 -6.86 -0.92
C LEU A 133 14.24 -8.36 -1.27
N GLU A 134 13.88 -9.21 -0.31
CA GLU A 134 13.66 -10.63 -0.59
C GLU A 134 12.55 -10.85 -1.63
N ASP A 135 12.80 -11.73 -2.60
CA ASP A 135 11.77 -12.15 -3.55
C ASP A 135 10.83 -13.18 -2.91
N MET A 136 9.66 -12.70 -2.50
CA MET A 136 8.63 -13.52 -1.85
C MET A 136 8.03 -14.57 -2.79
N LEU A 137 8.13 -14.40 -4.11
CA LEU A 137 7.63 -15.39 -5.07
C LEU A 137 8.39 -16.72 -4.98
N LEU A 138 9.67 -16.69 -4.58
CA LEU A 138 10.44 -17.92 -4.33
C LEU A 138 9.93 -18.73 -3.14
N TYR A 139 9.20 -18.09 -2.22
CA TYR A 139 8.63 -18.74 -1.04
C TYR A 139 7.18 -19.22 -1.26
N GLY A 140 6.73 -19.23 -2.52
CA GLY A 140 5.41 -19.67 -2.94
C GLY A 140 4.31 -18.62 -2.77
N PHE A 141 4.68 -17.35 -2.56
CA PHE A 141 3.73 -16.25 -2.63
C PHE A 141 3.47 -15.89 -4.10
N VAL A 142 2.29 -15.37 -4.39
CA VAL A 142 1.87 -14.94 -5.72
C VAL A 142 1.00 -13.69 -5.58
N LEU A 143 1.00 -12.85 -6.61
CA LEU A 143 -0.06 -11.87 -6.77
C LEU A 143 -1.38 -12.59 -7.00
N ASP A 144 -2.49 -11.98 -6.58
CA ASP A 144 -3.79 -12.54 -6.91
C ASP A 144 -3.98 -12.52 -8.42
N SER A 145 -4.46 -13.63 -8.97
CA SER A 145 -4.60 -13.82 -10.43
C SER A 145 -5.96 -13.39 -10.96
N LYS A 146 -6.87 -13.00 -10.07
CA LYS A 146 -8.18 -12.46 -10.44
C LYS A 146 -7.99 -11.12 -11.17
N PRO A 147 -8.76 -10.85 -12.24
CA PRO A 147 -8.83 -9.51 -12.83
C PRO A 147 -9.13 -8.45 -11.77
N LYS A 148 -8.54 -7.26 -11.88
CA LYS A 148 -8.69 -6.18 -10.87
C LYS A 148 -10.13 -5.78 -10.55
N HIS A 149 -11.06 -6.02 -11.48
CA HIS A 149 -12.49 -5.73 -11.32
C HIS A 149 -13.26 -6.86 -10.64
N GLU A 150 -12.66 -8.03 -10.43
CA GLU A 150 -13.26 -9.10 -9.66
C GLU A 150 -13.03 -8.88 -8.16
N VAL A 151 -14.11 -9.07 -7.39
CA VAL A 151 -14.09 -8.89 -5.93
C VAL A 151 -13.38 -10.07 -5.27
N LEU A 152 -12.55 -9.76 -4.27
CA LEU A 152 -11.94 -10.79 -3.42
C LEU A 152 -13.02 -11.58 -2.69
N ASP A 153 -12.80 -12.88 -2.53
CA ASP A 153 -13.72 -13.69 -1.75
C ASP A 153 -13.55 -13.45 -0.24
N PHE A 154 -14.51 -13.95 0.54
CA PHE A 154 -14.50 -13.73 1.98
C PHE A 154 -13.26 -14.35 2.65
N GLU A 155 -12.76 -15.49 2.18
CA GLU A 155 -11.58 -16.13 2.78
C GLU A 155 -10.34 -15.24 2.57
N GLN A 156 -10.13 -14.71 1.36
CA GLN A 156 -9.06 -13.75 1.06
C GLN A 156 -9.17 -12.47 1.91
N CYS A 157 -10.34 -11.82 1.92
CA CYS A 157 -10.55 -10.61 2.72
C CYS A 157 -10.35 -10.85 4.21
N SER A 158 -10.85 -11.97 4.73
CA SER A 158 -10.68 -12.32 6.15
C SER A 158 -9.22 -12.49 6.53
N LEU A 159 -8.43 -13.13 5.66
CA LEU A 159 -7.00 -13.33 5.87
C LEU A 159 -6.26 -12.00 5.86
N VAL A 160 -6.47 -11.15 4.84
CA VAL A 160 -5.85 -9.83 4.75
C VAL A 160 -6.15 -8.99 5.99
N ILE A 161 -7.41 -8.93 6.42
CA ILE A 161 -7.82 -8.16 7.60
C ILE A 161 -7.17 -8.72 8.88
N SER A 162 -7.06 -10.04 9.02
CA SER A 162 -6.39 -10.66 10.16
C SER A 162 -4.88 -10.37 10.19
N GLU A 163 -4.21 -10.38 9.04
CA GLU A 163 -2.77 -10.10 8.93
C GLU A 163 -2.48 -8.60 9.08
N LEU A 164 -3.37 -7.71 8.61
CA LEU A 164 -3.34 -6.27 8.92
C LEU A 164 -3.44 -6.03 10.43
N ALA A 165 -4.30 -6.78 11.14
CA ALA A 165 -4.39 -6.68 12.59
C ALA A 165 -3.07 -7.05 13.28
N LYS A 166 -2.36 -8.08 12.80
CA LYS A 166 -1.02 -8.44 13.31
C LYS A 166 0.00 -7.35 13.00
N PHE A 167 -0.04 -6.77 11.79
CA PHE A 167 0.84 -5.68 11.39
C PHE A 167 0.68 -4.47 12.31
N HIS A 168 -0.56 -4.05 12.57
CA HIS A 168 -0.88 -2.98 13.52
C HIS A 168 -0.49 -3.35 14.95
N ALA A 169 -0.70 -4.61 15.37
CA ALA A 169 -0.30 -5.09 16.69
C ALA A 169 1.21 -4.97 16.93
N LEU A 170 2.05 -5.28 15.93
CA LEU A 170 3.51 -5.11 16.03
C LEU A 170 3.91 -3.67 16.29
N SER A 171 3.16 -2.70 15.75
CA SER A 171 3.35 -1.29 16.04
C SER A 171 3.08 -0.95 17.52
N PHE A 172 2.01 -1.49 18.11
CA PHE A 172 1.73 -1.35 19.55
C PHE A 172 2.82 -2.00 20.39
N VAL A 173 3.23 -3.24 20.06
CA VAL A 173 4.28 -3.98 20.78
C VAL A 173 5.60 -3.20 20.78
N CYS A 174 5.98 -2.65 19.62
CA CYS A 174 7.17 -1.80 19.51
C CYS A 174 7.05 -0.54 20.37
N GLY A 175 5.88 0.11 20.38
CA GLY A 175 5.62 1.28 21.21
C GLY A 175 5.66 1.03 22.71
N GLU A 176 5.22 -0.14 23.17
CA GLU A 176 5.27 -0.54 24.57
C GLU A 176 6.69 -0.93 25.02
N ARG A 177 7.41 -1.70 24.19
CA ARG A 177 8.75 -2.22 24.52
C ARG A 177 9.86 -1.18 24.38
N GLU A 178 9.76 -0.29 23.40
CA GLU A 178 10.84 0.62 23.03
C GLU A 178 10.39 2.09 22.93
N LYS A 179 9.83 2.61 24.02
CA LYS A 179 9.20 3.95 24.06
C LYS A 179 10.04 5.08 23.46
N GLU A 180 11.35 5.11 23.72
CA GLU A 180 12.25 6.17 23.22
C GLU A 180 12.49 6.05 21.72
N SER A 181 12.86 4.86 21.23
CA SER A 181 13.12 4.63 19.79
C SER A 181 11.83 4.81 18.99
N PHE A 182 10.69 4.38 19.55
CA PHE A 182 9.39 4.49 18.91
C PHE A 182 8.88 5.94 18.86
N SER A 183 9.24 6.81 19.82
CA SER A 183 8.89 8.23 19.74
C SER A 183 9.47 8.91 18.50
N LYS A 184 10.68 8.52 18.09
CA LYS A 184 11.30 9.00 16.86
C LYS A 184 10.58 8.44 15.62
N ILE A 185 10.29 7.13 15.62
CA ILE A 185 9.53 6.46 14.55
C ILE A 185 8.19 7.17 14.29
N LYS A 186 7.45 7.57 15.33
CA LYS A 186 6.19 8.32 15.16
C LYS A 186 6.36 9.61 14.36
N SER A 187 7.44 10.34 14.58
CA SER A 187 7.75 11.60 13.88
C SER A 187 8.22 11.35 12.46
N ASP A 188 9.16 10.40 12.28
CA ASP A 188 9.78 10.07 11.00
C ASP A 188 8.77 9.50 10.00
N PHE A 189 7.73 8.82 10.50
CA PHE A 189 6.64 8.27 9.68
C PHE A 189 5.36 9.12 9.75
N SER A 190 5.46 10.43 9.98
CA SER A 190 4.33 11.34 9.72
C SER A 190 3.90 11.28 8.24
N ASP A 191 2.64 11.60 7.96
CA ASP A 191 2.13 11.59 6.59
C ASP A 191 2.81 12.65 5.72
N ILE A 192 3.23 12.25 4.52
CA ILE A 192 3.83 13.14 3.52
C ILE A 192 2.92 13.35 2.32
N ILE A 193 2.04 12.39 2.00
CA ILE A 193 1.28 12.37 0.74
C ILE A 193 0.20 13.44 0.74
N TYR A 194 -0.53 13.60 1.85
CA TYR A 194 -1.62 14.57 1.92
C TYR A 194 -1.14 15.97 2.32
N GLN A 195 0.16 16.20 2.52
CA GLN A 195 0.67 17.53 2.86
C GLN A 195 0.70 18.47 1.65
N ASP A 196 0.34 19.74 1.85
CA ASP A 196 0.24 20.74 0.77
C ASP A 196 1.52 20.81 -0.08
N HIS A 197 2.69 20.77 0.57
CA HIS A 197 3.99 20.80 -0.13
C HIS A 197 4.16 19.66 -1.13
N PHE A 198 3.76 18.44 -0.74
CA PHE A 198 3.87 17.26 -1.58
C PHE A 198 2.81 17.29 -2.68
N LEU A 199 1.57 17.59 -2.32
CA LEU A 199 0.43 17.65 -3.23
C LEU A 199 0.66 18.66 -4.37
N ASP A 200 1.10 19.88 -4.03
CA ASP A 200 1.30 20.96 -5.00
C ASP A 200 2.45 20.67 -5.98
N LYS A 201 3.51 19.99 -5.53
CA LYS A 201 4.69 19.72 -6.36
C LYS A 201 4.63 18.39 -7.13
N SER A 202 3.88 17.40 -6.66
CA SER A 202 3.84 16.05 -7.26
C SER A 202 2.86 15.91 -8.43
N LYS A 203 1.99 16.91 -8.65
CA LYS A 203 0.74 16.81 -9.43
C LYS A 203 -0.28 15.81 -8.87
N LEU A 204 -0.05 15.19 -7.70
CA LEU A 204 -1.07 14.34 -7.06
C LEU A 204 -2.32 15.13 -6.69
N LYS A 205 -2.20 16.43 -6.40
CA LYS A 205 -3.35 17.31 -6.23
C LYS A 205 -4.29 17.28 -7.43
N ASN A 206 -3.74 17.38 -8.64
CA ASN A 206 -4.53 17.34 -9.87
C ASN A 206 -5.14 15.96 -10.06
N TYR A 207 -4.37 14.90 -9.85
CA TYR A 207 -4.90 13.53 -9.89
C TYR A 207 -6.08 13.35 -8.93
N PHE A 208 -5.96 13.75 -7.66
CA PHE A 208 -7.04 13.60 -6.69
C PHE A 208 -8.30 14.39 -7.09
N LEU A 209 -8.13 15.63 -7.56
CA LEU A 209 -9.27 16.46 -7.99
C LEU A 209 -9.93 15.93 -9.28
N GLU A 210 -9.14 15.52 -10.27
CA GLU A 210 -9.65 14.98 -11.54
C GLU A 210 -10.33 13.62 -11.36
N SER A 211 -9.75 12.75 -10.54
CA SER A 211 -10.35 11.45 -10.23
C SER A 211 -11.65 11.61 -9.47
N PHE A 212 -11.68 12.53 -8.50
CA PHE A 212 -12.92 12.88 -7.80
C PHE A 212 -13.97 13.45 -8.76
N ASP A 213 -13.58 14.33 -9.70
CA ASP A 213 -14.49 14.88 -10.72
C ASP A 213 -15.04 13.79 -11.65
N MET A 214 -14.20 12.85 -12.05
CA MET A 214 -14.62 11.72 -12.88
C MET A 214 -15.66 10.87 -12.15
N SER A 215 -15.44 10.56 -10.87
CA SER A 215 -16.42 9.87 -10.03
C SER A 215 -17.69 10.71 -9.86
N LEU A 216 -17.57 12.00 -9.55
CA LEU A 216 -18.70 12.91 -9.39
C LEU A 216 -19.59 12.97 -10.64
N SER A 217 -18.99 12.94 -11.83
CA SER A 217 -19.69 12.98 -13.12
C SER A 217 -20.62 11.78 -13.35
N VAL A 218 -20.38 10.66 -12.66
CA VAL A 218 -21.19 9.44 -12.77
C VAL A 218 -22.15 9.22 -11.60
N VAL A 219 -22.12 10.08 -10.57
CA VAL A 219 -23.06 10.01 -9.43
C VAL A 219 -24.48 10.33 -9.90
N THR A 220 -25.41 9.41 -9.64
CA THR A 220 -26.80 9.51 -10.11
C THR A 220 -27.75 10.14 -9.09
N ASP A 221 -27.50 9.98 -7.78
CA ASP A 221 -28.32 10.64 -6.75
C ASP A 221 -28.05 12.16 -6.72
N VAL A 222 -29.08 12.94 -7.04
CA VAL A 222 -28.99 14.39 -7.21
C VAL A 222 -28.63 15.11 -5.90
N LYS A 223 -29.04 14.59 -4.74
CA LYS A 223 -28.74 15.23 -3.45
C LYS A 223 -27.30 14.94 -3.06
N ALA A 224 -26.86 13.69 -3.21
CA ALA A 224 -25.49 13.31 -2.95
C ALA A 224 -24.51 13.99 -3.88
N HIS A 225 -24.83 14.09 -5.17
CA HIS A 225 -24.03 14.85 -6.13
C HIS A 225 -23.81 16.29 -5.66
N LYS A 226 -24.87 17.00 -5.23
CA LYS A 226 -24.73 18.38 -4.72
C LYS A 226 -23.84 18.48 -3.49
N VAL A 227 -24.03 17.58 -2.50
CA VAL A 227 -23.17 17.55 -1.32
C VAL A 227 -21.72 17.31 -1.72
N LEU A 228 -21.46 16.32 -2.59
CA LEU A 228 -20.12 15.97 -3.08
C LEU A 228 -19.49 17.11 -3.93
N GLU A 229 -20.30 17.88 -4.65
CA GLU A 229 -19.85 19.06 -5.37
C GLU A 229 -19.44 20.19 -4.39
N GLU A 230 -20.23 20.43 -3.35
CA GLU A 230 -19.92 21.41 -2.30
C GLU A 230 -18.66 21.04 -1.51
N ILE A 231 -18.38 19.74 -1.29
CA ILE A 231 -17.19 19.31 -0.56
C ILE A 231 -15.91 19.41 -1.39
N LYS A 232 -16.02 19.37 -2.73
CA LYS A 232 -14.88 19.25 -3.66
C LYS A 232 -13.71 20.19 -3.32
N PRO A 233 -13.91 21.48 -3.02
CA PRO A 233 -12.80 22.39 -2.70
C PRO A 233 -12.02 22.01 -1.42
N SER A 234 -12.64 21.22 -0.53
CA SER A 234 -12.11 20.85 0.78
C SER A 234 -11.65 19.38 0.87
N ILE A 235 -11.79 18.57 -0.19
CA ILE A 235 -11.52 17.12 -0.11
C ILE A 235 -10.13 16.79 0.41
N LEU A 236 -9.10 17.53 -0.02
CA LEU A 236 -7.72 17.31 0.39
C LEU A 236 -7.52 17.64 1.87
N LYS A 237 -8.12 18.74 2.34
CA LYS A 237 -8.10 19.13 3.75
C LYS A 237 -8.84 18.10 4.63
N ILE A 238 -9.92 17.49 4.11
CA ILE A 238 -10.66 16.44 4.81
C ILE A 238 -9.83 15.16 4.89
N LEU A 239 -9.16 14.75 3.80
CA LEU A 239 -8.23 13.61 3.80
C LEU A 239 -7.06 13.81 4.77
N GLN A 240 -6.49 15.02 4.81
CA GLN A 240 -5.46 15.40 5.79
C GLN A 240 -5.92 15.21 7.25
N CYS A 241 -7.22 15.35 7.55
CA CYS A 241 -7.72 15.08 8.90
C CYS A 241 -7.61 13.60 9.29
N PHE A 242 -7.66 12.68 8.32
CA PHE A 242 -7.52 11.24 8.56
C PHE A 242 -6.07 10.76 8.53
N SER A 243 -5.14 11.56 7.99
CA SER A 243 -3.71 11.26 8.03
C SER A 243 -3.00 11.82 9.27
N LYS A 244 -3.67 12.66 10.07
CA LYS A 244 -3.17 13.19 11.33
C LYS A 244 -3.33 12.18 12.47
N ALA A 245 -2.43 12.28 13.45
CA ALA A 245 -2.49 11.46 14.65
C ALA A 245 -3.81 11.69 15.40
N SER A 246 -4.53 10.59 15.65
CA SER A 246 -5.75 10.51 16.45
C SER A 246 -5.44 10.03 17.89
N LYS A 247 -6.44 9.60 18.66
CA LYS A 247 -6.22 9.04 20.01
C LYS A 247 -5.38 7.76 19.96
N THR A 248 -5.73 6.86 19.04
CA THR A 248 -5.02 5.61 18.81
C THR A 248 -4.38 5.62 17.43
N ASN A 249 -3.06 5.41 17.37
CA ASN A 249 -2.33 5.36 16.12
C ASN A 249 -1.31 4.22 16.11
N VAL A 250 -1.12 3.67 14.93
CA VAL A 250 -0.13 2.65 14.60
C VAL A 250 0.57 3.04 13.30
N LEU A 251 1.64 2.33 12.96
CA LEU A 251 2.18 2.38 11.61
C LEU A 251 1.20 1.65 10.68
N CYS A 252 0.51 2.44 9.86
CA CYS A 252 -0.39 1.98 8.80
C CYS A 252 0.41 1.86 7.50
N HIS A 253 0.13 0.84 6.71
CA HIS A 253 0.67 0.62 5.37
C HIS A 253 0.38 1.81 4.46
N GLY A 254 -0.84 2.35 4.54
CA GLY A 254 -1.24 3.59 3.90
C GLY A 254 -1.59 3.51 2.41
N ASP A 255 -1.38 2.36 1.78
CA ASP A 255 -1.74 2.02 0.38
C ASP A 255 -2.05 0.51 0.30
N CYS A 256 -2.92 0.02 1.20
CA CYS A 256 -3.20 -1.41 1.32
C CYS A 256 -4.35 -1.81 0.38
N TRP A 257 -4.02 -2.16 -0.86
CA TRP A 257 -4.95 -2.70 -1.85
C TRP A 257 -4.34 -3.90 -2.56
N ILE A 258 -5.14 -4.60 -3.37
CA ILE A 258 -4.79 -5.93 -3.89
C ILE A 258 -3.44 -6.03 -4.60
N ASN A 259 -2.97 -4.98 -5.27
CA ASN A 259 -1.67 -4.97 -5.95
C ASN A 259 -0.47 -4.99 -5.00
N ASN A 260 -0.65 -4.56 -3.75
CA ASN A 260 0.39 -4.50 -2.73
C ASN A 260 0.32 -5.67 -1.74
N ILE A 261 -0.40 -6.74 -2.12
CA ILE A 261 -0.66 -7.91 -1.29
C ILE A 261 -0.29 -9.16 -2.08
N LEU A 262 0.64 -9.93 -1.54
CA LEU A 262 0.97 -11.26 -2.05
C LEU A 262 0.30 -12.33 -1.19
N PHE A 263 -0.28 -13.34 -1.84
CA PHE A 263 -0.94 -14.47 -1.20
C PHE A 263 -0.09 -15.73 -1.34
N LYS A 264 -0.10 -16.57 -0.31
CA LYS A 264 0.33 -17.96 -0.39
C LYS A 264 -0.87 -18.85 -0.19
N TYR A 265 -1.04 -19.81 -1.10
CA TYR A 265 -2.18 -20.74 -1.09
C TYR A 265 -1.74 -22.13 -0.64
N GLU A 266 -2.55 -22.75 0.21
CA GLU A 266 -2.44 -24.15 0.61
C GLU A 266 -3.76 -24.84 0.29
N GLU A 267 -3.72 -25.97 -0.43
CA GLU A 267 -4.94 -26.69 -0.88
C GLU A 267 -5.97 -25.78 -1.58
N ARG A 268 -5.50 -24.78 -2.35
CA ARG A 268 -6.30 -23.74 -3.05
C ARG A 268 -7.00 -22.73 -2.13
N LYS A 269 -6.69 -22.70 -0.85
CA LYS A 269 -7.18 -21.68 0.10
C LYS A 269 -6.09 -20.68 0.45
N PRO A 270 -6.42 -19.40 0.61
CA PRO A 270 -5.46 -18.40 1.05
C PRO A 270 -5.00 -18.76 2.47
N ALA A 271 -3.69 -18.96 2.65
CA ALA A 271 -3.09 -19.43 3.90
C ALA A 271 -2.24 -18.36 4.57
N ARG A 272 -1.49 -17.57 3.79
CA ARG A 272 -0.67 -16.45 4.29
C ARG A 272 -0.73 -15.25 3.37
N VAL A 273 -0.51 -14.07 3.93
CA VAL A 273 -0.36 -12.81 3.21
C VAL A 273 1.02 -12.23 3.50
N CYS A 274 1.58 -11.56 2.50
CA CYS A 274 2.76 -10.72 2.62
C CYS A 274 2.42 -9.34 2.02
N PHE A 275 2.49 -8.30 2.84
CA PHE A 275 2.35 -6.91 2.39
C PHE A 275 3.66 -6.41 1.78
N ILE A 276 3.57 -5.65 0.70
CA ILE A 276 4.71 -5.07 -0.02
C ILE A 276 4.43 -3.60 -0.37
N ASP A 277 5.46 -2.88 -0.82
CA ASP A 277 5.37 -1.46 -1.21
C ASP A 277 4.89 -0.51 -0.09
N PHE A 278 5.78 -0.22 0.86
CA PHE A 278 5.49 0.64 2.02
C PHE A 278 5.80 2.13 1.76
N GLN A 279 5.75 2.59 0.51
CA GLN A 279 6.02 4.00 0.17
C GLN A 279 5.06 4.99 0.84
N ALA A 280 3.81 4.57 1.07
CA ALA A 280 2.76 5.39 1.67
C ALA A 280 2.63 5.23 3.20
N VAL A 281 3.54 4.49 3.82
CA VAL A 281 3.48 4.15 5.24
C VAL A 281 3.40 5.39 6.12
N ARG A 282 2.57 5.36 7.15
CA ARG A 282 2.35 6.52 8.02
C ARG A 282 1.88 6.13 9.41
N TYR A 283 2.22 6.93 10.41
CA TYR A 283 1.70 6.79 11.77
C TYR A 283 0.33 7.46 11.87
N ALA A 284 -0.73 6.65 11.77
CA ALA A 284 -2.12 7.12 11.68
C ALA A 284 -3.07 6.13 12.37
N ASN A 285 -4.38 6.42 12.32
CA ASN A 285 -5.38 5.51 12.87
C ASN A 285 -5.43 4.20 12.05
N PRO A 286 -5.42 3.01 12.68
CA PRO A 286 -5.43 1.71 11.99
C PRO A 286 -6.64 1.51 11.06
N VAL A 287 -7.75 2.19 11.34
CA VAL A 287 -8.98 2.11 10.56
C VAL A 287 -8.77 2.67 9.14
N THR A 288 -7.78 3.54 8.92
CA THR A 288 -7.45 4.03 7.57
C THR A 288 -7.10 2.88 6.62
N ASP A 289 -6.24 1.93 7.02
CA ASP A 289 -5.90 0.78 6.18
C ASP A 289 -7.09 -0.17 5.98
N ILE A 290 -7.89 -0.38 7.03
CA ILE A 290 -9.10 -1.22 6.96
C ILE A 290 -10.07 -0.67 5.93
N MET A 291 -10.38 0.63 6.01
CA MET A 291 -11.30 1.28 5.07
C MET A 291 -10.70 1.32 3.66
N TYR A 292 -9.41 1.62 3.53
CA TYR A 292 -8.71 1.64 2.23
C TYR A 292 -8.85 0.29 1.52
N PHE A 293 -8.50 -0.80 2.20
CA PHE A 293 -8.58 -2.14 1.65
C PHE A 293 -10.03 -2.56 1.32
N ILE A 294 -10.94 -2.44 2.29
CA ILE A 294 -12.31 -2.94 2.14
C ILE A 294 -13.04 -2.19 1.02
N TYR A 295 -12.96 -0.86 0.97
CA TYR A 295 -13.72 -0.08 -0.02
C TYR A 295 -13.18 -0.25 -1.45
N LEU A 296 -11.86 -0.40 -1.61
CA LEU A 296 -11.24 -0.58 -2.92
C LEU A 296 -11.38 -2.02 -3.44
N CYS A 297 -11.18 -3.02 -2.57
CA CYS A 297 -11.09 -4.42 -3.01
C CYS A 297 -12.42 -5.20 -2.95
N THR A 298 -13.52 -4.56 -2.50
CA THR A 298 -14.84 -5.21 -2.40
C THR A 298 -15.97 -4.35 -2.97
N ASP A 299 -17.10 -4.95 -3.31
CA ASP A 299 -18.30 -4.24 -3.77
C ASP A 299 -19.31 -4.01 -2.63
N SER A 300 -20.41 -3.32 -2.94
CA SER A 300 -21.43 -3.01 -1.93
C SER A 300 -22.10 -4.23 -1.35
N LYS A 301 -22.39 -5.21 -2.21
CA LYS A 301 -23.06 -6.44 -1.80
C LYS A 301 -22.22 -7.21 -0.79
N PHE A 302 -20.93 -7.33 -1.04
CA PHE A 302 -19.98 -7.95 -0.14
C PHE A 302 -19.93 -7.22 1.20
N ARG A 303 -19.81 -5.88 1.20
CA ARG A 303 -19.76 -5.08 2.43
C ARG A 303 -21.05 -5.21 3.24
N SER A 304 -22.21 -5.13 2.60
CA SER A 304 -23.50 -5.33 3.28
C SER A 304 -23.57 -6.67 4.02
N ASP A 305 -22.96 -7.73 3.47
CA ASP A 305 -23.02 -9.06 4.06
C ASP A 305 -21.92 -9.30 5.11
N ASN A 306 -20.75 -8.66 4.97
CA ASN A 306 -19.53 -9.08 5.64
C ASN A 306 -18.79 -7.98 6.42
N PHE A 307 -19.16 -6.71 6.30
CA PHE A 307 -18.39 -5.59 6.90
C PHE A 307 -18.19 -5.76 8.41
N GLU A 308 -19.28 -5.93 9.16
CA GLU A 308 -19.22 -6.17 10.61
C GLU A 308 -18.42 -7.42 10.99
N ARG A 309 -18.51 -8.46 10.15
CA ARG A 309 -17.76 -9.71 10.36
C ARG A 309 -16.26 -9.48 10.16
N LEU A 310 -15.85 -8.71 9.16
CA LEU A 310 -14.46 -8.33 8.94
C LEU A 310 -13.93 -7.45 10.08
N LEU A 311 -14.70 -6.46 10.55
CA LEU A 311 -14.32 -5.63 11.69
C LEU A 311 -14.11 -6.47 12.96
N LYS A 312 -14.98 -7.45 13.20
CA LYS A 312 -14.82 -8.39 14.30
C LYS A 312 -13.55 -9.22 14.15
N ILE A 313 -13.28 -9.75 12.95
CA ILE A 313 -12.06 -10.52 12.65
C ILE A 313 -10.81 -9.68 12.91
N TYR A 314 -10.81 -8.41 12.47
CA TYR A 314 -9.72 -7.48 12.76
C TYR A 314 -9.48 -7.37 14.26
N TYR A 315 -10.51 -7.02 15.03
CA TYR A 315 -10.37 -6.74 16.45
C TYR A 315 -10.00 -7.99 17.26
N ASP A 316 -10.62 -9.14 16.96
CA ASP A 316 -10.28 -10.42 17.58
C ASP A 316 -8.83 -10.82 17.27
N SER A 317 -8.36 -10.60 16.04
CA SER A 317 -6.99 -10.91 15.62
C SER A 317 -5.97 -9.98 16.29
N LEU A 318 -6.28 -8.69 16.39
CA LEU A 318 -5.48 -7.70 17.12
C LEU A 318 -5.33 -8.12 18.59
N LYS A 319 -6.45 -8.42 19.25
CA LYS A 319 -6.48 -8.87 20.65
C LYS A 319 -5.69 -10.16 20.86
N SER A 320 -5.90 -11.14 19.99
CA SER A 320 -5.19 -12.42 20.05
C SER A 320 -3.69 -12.24 19.89
N PHE A 321 -3.24 -11.42 18.93
CA PHE A 321 -1.82 -11.20 18.69
C PHE A 321 -1.16 -10.38 19.81
N LEU A 322 -1.80 -9.33 20.31
CA LEU A 322 -1.29 -8.54 21.44
C LEU A 322 -1.15 -9.39 22.72
N SER A 323 -2.04 -10.36 22.94
CA SER A 323 -1.97 -11.26 24.09
C SER A 323 -0.71 -12.14 24.10
N LEU A 324 -0.13 -12.45 22.92
CA LEU A 324 1.15 -13.18 22.81
C LEU A 324 2.32 -12.38 23.40
N TYR A 325 2.14 -11.06 23.57
CA TYR A 325 3.11 -10.14 24.11
C TYR A 325 2.70 -9.58 25.48
N GLU A 326 1.70 -10.19 26.12
CA GLU A 326 1.15 -9.77 27.42
C GLU A 326 0.60 -8.33 27.42
N ILE A 327 0.16 -7.84 26.26
CA ILE A 327 -0.49 -6.53 26.11
C ILE A 327 -2.00 -6.72 26.08
N ASP A 328 -2.70 -6.01 26.97
CA ASP A 328 -4.16 -5.99 26.99
C ASP A 328 -4.71 -5.04 25.92
N ALA A 329 -5.38 -5.61 24.92
CA ALA A 329 -6.01 -4.85 23.85
C ALA A 329 -7.13 -3.93 24.37
N ASP A 330 -7.79 -4.29 25.47
CA ASP A 330 -8.85 -3.46 26.05
C ASP A 330 -8.29 -2.18 26.71
N ILE A 331 -6.96 -2.13 26.94
CA ILE A 331 -6.22 -0.94 27.36
C ILE A 331 -5.57 -0.24 26.16
N ALA A 332 -4.91 -1.01 25.29
CA ALA A 332 -4.15 -0.46 24.17
C ALA A 332 -5.03 0.16 23.08
N TYR A 333 -6.17 -0.48 22.77
CA TYR A 333 -7.18 0.03 21.84
C TYR A 333 -8.56 -0.54 22.18
N PRO A 334 -9.32 0.09 23.09
CA PRO A 334 -10.61 -0.41 23.55
C PRO A 334 -11.61 -0.59 22.40
N GLU A 335 -12.43 -1.65 22.44
CA GLU A 335 -13.39 -1.98 21.36
C GLU A 335 -14.38 -0.83 21.09
N VAL A 336 -14.77 -0.10 22.14
CA VAL A 336 -15.64 1.08 22.03
C VAL A 336 -14.95 2.20 21.24
N GLU A 337 -13.66 2.41 21.44
CA GLU A 337 -12.87 3.39 20.68
C GLU A 337 -12.72 2.93 19.23
N PHE A 338 -12.39 1.65 19.00
CA PHE A 338 -12.31 1.08 17.66
C PHE A 338 -13.62 1.26 16.87
N LYS A 339 -14.78 0.96 17.49
CA LYS A 339 -16.09 1.17 16.86
C LYS A 339 -16.37 2.65 16.60
N SER A 340 -15.96 3.55 17.49
CA SER A 340 -16.08 4.99 17.25
C SER A 340 -15.24 5.42 16.05
N ASP A 341 -13.99 4.99 16.00
CA ASP A 341 -13.07 5.32 14.90
C ASP A 341 -13.58 4.76 13.57
N VAL A 342 -14.07 3.52 13.53
CA VAL A 342 -14.73 2.93 12.36
C VAL A 342 -15.84 3.85 11.83
N ASN A 343 -16.74 4.30 12.71
CA ASN A 343 -17.85 5.17 12.34
C ASN A 343 -17.40 6.53 11.81
N ASP A 344 -16.28 7.07 12.30
CA ASP A 344 -15.72 8.34 11.84
C ASP A 344 -14.98 8.20 10.50
N HIS A 345 -14.40 7.02 10.23
CA HIS A 345 -13.63 6.74 9.01
C HIS A 345 -14.47 6.17 7.85
N LEU A 346 -15.78 5.95 8.01
CA LEU A 346 -16.65 5.66 6.86
C LEU A 346 -16.60 6.79 5.81
N ILE A 347 -16.43 8.03 6.25
CA ILE A 347 -16.19 9.19 5.37
C ILE A 347 -14.88 9.00 4.59
N PHE A 348 -13.82 8.51 5.23
CA PHE A 348 -12.56 8.24 4.56
C PHE A 348 -12.73 7.15 3.49
N GLY A 349 -13.46 6.06 3.79
CA GLY A 349 -13.80 5.02 2.80
C GLY A 349 -14.54 5.57 1.57
N LEU A 350 -15.53 6.45 1.78
CA LEU A 350 -16.21 7.17 0.69
C LEU A 350 -15.23 8.00 -0.15
N LEU A 351 -14.45 8.87 0.47
CA LEU A 351 -13.58 9.81 -0.25
C LEU A 351 -12.46 9.10 -1.02
N ILE A 352 -11.84 8.07 -0.42
CA ILE A 352 -10.84 7.27 -1.10
C ILE A 352 -11.46 6.50 -2.26
N SER A 353 -12.67 5.95 -2.12
CA SER A 353 -13.34 5.31 -3.25
C SER A 353 -13.58 6.28 -4.41
N MET A 354 -14.04 7.50 -4.11
CA MET A 354 -14.27 8.54 -5.11
C MET A 354 -12.99 8.95 -5.86
N ILE A 355 -11.80 8.67 -5.30
CA ILE A 355 -10.51 9.04 -5.89
C ILE A 355 -9.84 7.82 -6.54
N ASP A 356 -9.72 6.71 -5.81
CA ASP A 356 -8.86 5.58 -6.15
C ASP A 356 -9.61 4.42 -6.84
N LEU A 357 -10.96 4.42 -6.93
CA LEU A 357 -11.65 3.47 -7.82
C LEU A 357 -11.20 3.64 -9.29
N ARG A 358 -10.78 4.86 -9.66
CA ARG A 358 -10.20 5.15 -10.97
C ARG A 358 -8.98 4.27 -11.28
N ILE A 359 -8.08 4.04 -10.32
CA ILE A 359 -6.86 3.25 -10.60
C ILE A 359 -7.17 1.75 -10.74
N ILE A 360 -8.28 1.28 -10.18
CA ILE A 360 -8.70 -0.12 -10.22
C ILE A 360 -9.28 -0.51 -11.58
N ILE A 361 -10.01 0.42 -12.20
CA ILE A 361 -10.70 0.23 -13.48
C ILE A 361 -9.88 0.68 -14.69
N MET A 362 -8.68 1.21 -14.47
CA MET A 362 -7.76 1.60 -15.54
C MET A 362 -6.87 0.44 -15.96
N THR A 363 -6.68 0.28 -17.28
CA THR A 363 -5.74 -0.69 -17.85
C THR A 363 -4.32 -0.46 -17.28
N PRO A 364 -3.46 -1.50 -17.24
CA PRO A 364 -2.06 -1.35 -16.77
C PRO A 364 -1.27 -0.24 -17.49
N GLU A 365 -1.58 0.03 -18.76
CA GLU A 365 -0.99 1.11 -19.56
C GLU A 365 -1.42 2.50 -19.05
N HIS A 366 -2.66 2.64 -18.58
CA HIS A 366 -3.18 3.86 -17.99
C HIS A 366 -2.76 4.02 -16.51
N GLU A 367 -2.62 2.92 -15.76
CA GLU A 367 -2.04 2.91 -14.40
C GLU A 367 -0.58 3.37 -14.43
N ALA A 368 0.19 2.91 -15.42
CA ALA A 368 1.53 3.40 -15.70
C ALA A 368 1.51 4.92 -15.86
N ILE A 369 0.71 5.47 -16.77
CA ILE A 369 0.62 6.92 -17.03
C ILE A 369 0.35 7.76 -15.75
N LEU A 370 -0.50 7.26 -14.85
CA LEU A 370 -0.81 7.93 -13.57
C LEU A 370 0.32 7.78 -12.52
N LYS A 371 0.95 6.60 -12.43
CA LYS A 371 2.08 6.35 -11.53
C LYS A 371 3.32 7.19 -11.84
N GLY A 372 3.36 7.93 -12.95
CA GLY A 372 4.39 8.95 -13.17
C GLY A 372 3.87 10.19 -13.85
N SER A 373 2.60 10.49 -13.57
CA SER A 373 2.19 11.87 -13.36
C SER A 373 2.35 12.79 -14.58
N ASN A 374 2.34 12.26 -15.81
CA ASN A 374 1.88 13.02 -16.97
C ASN A 374 0.47 12.57 -17.30
N ILE A 375 -0.50 13.41 -16.93
CA ILE A 375 -1.81 13.41 -17.57
C ILE A 375 -1.54 13.73 -19.04
N VAL A 376 -1.75 12.75 -19.92
CA VAL A 376 -1.76 13.00 -21.36
C VAL A 376 -2.96 13.91 -21.62
N ASP A 377 -2.69 15.13 -22.10
CA ASP A 377 -3.72 16.02 -22.62
C ASP A 377 -4.51 15.28 -23.70
N GLY A 378 -5.79 15.03 -23.44
CA GLY A 378 -6.85 14.90 -24.45
C GLY A 378 -6.59 14.00 -25.66
N SER A 379 -6.12 12.76 -25.49
CA SER A 379 -6.17 11.77 -26.58
C SER A 379 -6.85 10.49 -26.12
N ASN A 380 -7.95 10.15 -26.82
CA ASN A 380 -8.79 8.96 -26.73
C ASN A 380 -8.25 7.88 -25.78
N THR A 381 -8.80 7.86 -24.56
CA THR A 381 -8.78 6.68 -23.69
C THR A 381 -9.29 5.52 -24.51
N GLY A 382 -8.47 4.50 -24.75
CA GLY A 382 -8.93 3.24 -25.34
C GLY A 382 -9.96 2.63 -24.40
N GLU A 383 -11.23 2.98 -24.61
CA GLU A 383 -12.36 2.50 -23.83
C GLU A 383 -12.48 1.00 -24.05
N VAL A 384 -12.21 0.21 -23.02
CA VAL A 384 -12.60 -1.20 -23.02
C VAL A 384 -14.09 -1.25 -22.67
N PRO A 385 -14.96 -1.73 -23.58
CA PRO A 385 -16.39 -1.81 -23.30
C PRO A 385 -16.65 -2.62 -22.02
N GLY A 386 -17.35 -2.01 -21.04
CA GLY A 386 -17.70 -2.62 -19.75
C GLY A 386 -16.96 -2.09 -18.53
N GLU A 387 -15.72 -1.59 -18.66
CA GLU A 387 -14.94 -1.06 -17.51
C GLU A 387 -15.55 0.23 -16.96
N MET A 388 -15.99 1.12 -17.85
CA MET A 388 -16.66 2.36 -17.46
C MET A 388 -18.03 2.10 -16.80
N ASP A 389 -18.73 1.04 -17.21
CA ASP A 389 -20.01 0.68 -16.58
C ASP A 389 -19.78 0.07 -15.19
N TYR A 390 -18.75 -0.76 -15.03
CA TYR A 390 -18.33 -1.23 -13.72
C TYR A 390 -17.91 -0.09 -12.80
N PHE A 391 -17.16 0.90 -13.30
CA PHE A 391 -16.80 2.09 -12.54
C PHE A 391 -18.01 2.90 -12.09
N LYS A 392 -18.96 3.16 -13.00
CA LYS A 392 -20.23 3.83 -12.66
C LYS A 392 -20.97 3.08 -11.55
N ILE A 393 -21.06 1.75 -11.64
CA ILE A 393 -21.69 0.91 -10.61
C ILE A 393 -20.95 1.09 -9.28
N ARG A 394 -19.63 0.87 -9.24
CA ARG A 394 -18.83 0.95 -8.02
C ARG A 394 -18.84 2.33 -7.35
N VAL A 395 -18.88 3.41 -8.13
CA VAL A 395 -19.01 4.77 -7.58
C VAL A 395 -20.37 4.98 -6.94
N ASN A 396 -21.46 4.63 -7.65
CA ASN A 396 -22.81 4.81 -7.09
C ASN A 396 -23.06 3.89 -5.88
N ASP A 397 -22.56 2.66 -5.90
CA ASP A 397 -22.56 1.72 -4.77
C ASP A 397 -22.04 2.38 -3.47
N VAL A 398 -20.86 3.01 -3.54
CA VAL A 398 -20.25 3.64 -2.36
C VAL A 398 -21.01 4.90 -1.93
N VAL A 399 -21.55 5.66 -2.88
CA VAL A 399 -22.37 6.84 -2.58
C VAL A 399 -23.69 6.42 -1.89
N ASP A 400 -24.37 5.40 -2.39
CA ASP A 400 -25.62 4.87 -1.83
C ASP A 400 -25.42 4.29 -0.43
N GLU A 401 -24.29 3.63 -0.19
CA GLU A 401 -23.87 3.23 1.15
C GLU A 401 -23.67 4.43 2.07
N ALA A 402 -22.96 5.46 1.61
CA ALA A 402 -22.70 6.65 2.41
C ALA A 402 -23.99 7.42 2.76
N ILE A 403 -24.99 7.38 1.89
CA ILE A 403 -26.34 7.86 2.20
C ILE A 403 -26.96 6.98 3.29
N SER A 404 -26.95 5.66 3.09
CA SER A 404 -27.63 4.69 3.96
C SER A 404 -27.05 4.63 5.37
N ASN A 405 -25.73 4.73 5.52
CA ASN A 405 -25.03 4.70 6.80
C ASN A 405 -24.86 6.10 7.43
N GLY A 406 -25.38 7.16 6.79
CA GLY A 406 -25.35 8.53 7.27
C GLY A 406 -23.99 9.25 7.18
N SER A 407 -22.97 8.63 6.58
CA SER A 407 -21.65 9.24 6.43
C SER A 407 -21.66 10.47 5.55
N LEU A 408 -22.52 10.51 4.54
CA LEU A 408 -22.68 11.67 3.68
C LEU A 408 -23.22 12.89 4.46
N MET A 409 -24.13 12.67 5.40
CA MET A 409 -24.65 13.74 6.28
C MET A 409 -23.56 14.23 7.23
N LYS A 410 -22.84 13.31 7.89
CA LYS A 410 -21.71 13.64 8.77
C LYS A 410 -20.62 14.43 8.03
N LEU A 411 -20.37 14.10 6.76
CA LEU A 411 -19.41 14.80 5.91
C LEU A 411 -19.82 16.26 5.68
N SER A 412 -21.11 16.53 5.44
CA SER A 412 -21.64 17.89 5.35
C SER A 412 -21.44 18.66 6.67
N ASP A 413 -21.69 18.02 7.82
CA ASP A 413 -21.51 18.66 9.14
C ASP A 413 -20.03 18.96 9.42
N LYS A 414 -19.12 18.07 8.99
CA LYS A 414 -17.67 18.24 9.18
C LYS A 414 -17.15 19.47 8.43
N ILE A 415 -17.71 19.80 7.26
CA ILE A 415 -17.34 21.00 6.50
C ILE A 415 -17.74 22.27 7.22
N ASN A 416 -18.95 22.31 7.76
CA ASN A 416 -19.45 23.46 8.53
C ASN A 416 -18.58 23.77 9.76
N ASN A 417 -17.81 22.79 10.25
CA ASN A 417 -16.87 22.95 11.37
C ASN A 417 -15.41 23.23 10.92
N LEU A 418 -15.08 23.03 9.64
CA LEU A 418 -13.74 23.23 9.06
C LEU A 418 -13.58 24.58 8.34
N LEU A 419 -14.70 25.21 7.98
CA LEU A 419 -14.87 26.59 7.52
C LEU A 419 -15.16 27.50 8.72
#